data_AF-A0A9X4ASU8-F1
#
_entry.id   AF-A0A9X4ASU8-F1
#
_cell.length_a   1.000
_cell.length_b   1.000
_cell.length_c   1.000
_cell.angle_alpha   90.00
_cell.angle_beta   90.00
_cell.angle_gamma   90.00
#
_symmetry.space_group_name_H-M   'P 1'
#
loop_
_entity.id
_entity.type
_entity.pdbx_description
1 polymer ?
#
loop_
_entity_poly.entity_id
_entity_poly.type
_entity_poly.pdbx_seq_one_letter_code
_entity_poly.pdbx_strand_id
1 'polypeptide(L)'
;MLSGRALALVVLAWSLFKVLVGRLFGRKTGLPLFHENYDADGLPALDPSERERVASFSRCIACGRCDVGEADRIAASNGEYPGLMTIVLSSSRSMPDYDAAARSLAHVPMEVLAQKEEICPTRVPFVELARFVRSKAGAKQLPAPSVMARAATEDAEAAPAEREHPPATAPT
;
A
#
# COMPACT_ATOMS: atom_id res chain seq x y z
N MET A 1 25.12 -16.83 36.84
CA MET A 1 24.62 -16.43 35.50
C MET A 1 23.24 -17.04 35.33
N LEU A 2 22.22 -16.24 35.01
CA LEU A 2 20.89 -16.77 34.72
C LEU A 2 20.96 -17.63 33.46
N SER A 3 20.24 -18.75 33.44
CA SER A 3 20.08 -19.52 32.20
C SER A 3 19.41 -18.63 31.15
N GLY A 4 19.70 -18.85 29.86
CA GLY A 4 19.14 -18.02 28.79
C GLY A 4 17.61 -17.92 28.82
N ARG A 5 16.92 -18.99 29.28
CA ARG A 5 15.46 -19.01 29.45
C ARG A 5 14.99 -18.09 30.58
N ALA A 6 15.69 -18.08 31.71
CA ALA A 6 15.34 -17.22 32.84
C ALA A 6 15.55 -15.74 32.49
N LEU A 7 16.63 -15.42 31.78
CA LEU A 7 16.87 -14.06 31.29
C LEU A 7 15.78 -13.62 30.30
N ALA A 8 15.38 -14.48 29.37
CA ALA A 8 14.30 -14.19 28.42
C ALA A 8 12.96 -13.90 29.14
N LEU A 9 12.59 -14.70 30.15
CA LEU A 9 11.38 -14.47 30.94
C LEU A 9 11.42 -13.14 31.68
N VAL A 10 12.56 -12.77 32.27
CA VAL A 10 12.73 -11.47 32.95
C VAL A 10 12.56 -10.31 31.97
N VAL A 11 13.17 -10.38 30.78
CA VAL A 11 13.05 -9.34 29.76
C VAL A 11 11.62 -9.19 29.27
N LEU A 12 10.91 -10.31 29.03
CA LEU A 12 9.52 -10.30 28.60
C LEU A 12 8.60 -9.74 29.69
N ALA A 13 8.74 -10.21 30.94
CA ALA A 13 7.95 -9.73 32.08
C ALA A 13 8.14 -8.22 32.30
N TRP A 14 9.39 -7.74 32.22
CA TRP A 14 9.71 -6.32 32.34
C TRP A 14 9.13 -5.47 31.20
N SER A 15 9.19 -5.99 29.96
CA SER A 15 8.62 -5.32 28.79
C SER A 15 7.09 -5.22 28.89
N LEU A 16 6.43 -6.30 29.32
CA LEU A 16 4.99 -6.32 29.57
C LEU A 16 4.61 -5.32 30.67
N PHE A 17 5.32 -5.32 31.80
CA PHE A 17 5.09 -4.39 32.89
C PHE A 17 5.17 -2.93 32.41
N LYS A 18 6.19 -2.56 31.64
CA LYS A 18 6.33 -1.21 31.07
C LYS A 18 5.17 -0.83 30.15
N VAL A 19 4.70 -1.77 29.30
CA VAL A 19 3.57 -1.52 28.40
C VAL A 19 2.28 -1.34 29.19
N LEU A 20 2.02 -2.16 30.22
CA LEU A 20 0.84 -2.05 31.07
C LEU A 20 0.81 -0.73 31.84
N VAL A 21 1.92 -0.36 32.47
CA VAL A 21 2.08 0.94 33.14
C VAL A 21 1.86 2.08 32.15
N GLY A 22 2.52 2.04 30.99
CA GLY A 22 2.36 3.08 29.96
C GLY A 22 0.92 3.23 29.47
N ARG A 23 0.21 2.11 29.25
CA ARG A 23 -1.21 2.14 28.88
C ARG A 23 -2.11 2.71 29.97
N LEU A 24 -1.86 2.34 31.23
CA LEU A 24 -2.65 2.84 32.37
C LEU A 24 -2.49 4.35 32.56
N PHE A 25 -1.32 4.90 32.25
CA PHE A 25 -1.04 6.35 32.31
C PHE A 25 -1.29 7.09 30.99
N GLY A 26 -2.11 6.54 30.08
CA GLY A 26 -2.61 7.27 28.92
C GLY A 26 -1.58 7.51 27.82
N ARG A 27 -0.54 6.65 27.70
CA ARG A 27 0.40 6.72 26.58
C ARG A 27 -0.38 6.64 25.26
N LYS A 28 -0.19 7.64 24.39
CA LYS A 28 -0.73 7.64 23.02
C LYS A 28 -0.28 6.36 22.31
N THR A 29 -1.23 5.57 21.81
CA THR A 29 -0.99 4.36 21.03
C THR A 29 -2.03 4.25 19.92
N GLY A 30 -1.78 3.39 18.93
CA GLY A 30 -2.73 3.14 17.84
C GLY A 30 -2.84 4.29 16.85
N LEU A 31 -4.04 4.50 16.32
CA LEU A 31 -4.32 5.39 15.19
C LEU A 31 -3.91 6.88 15.43
N PRO A 32 -4.12 7.47 16.62
CA PRO A 32 -3.67 8.85 16.85
C PRO A 32 -2.16 9.01 16.78
N LEU A 33 -1.41 8.03 17.32
CA LEU A 33 0.05 8.04 17.23
C LEU A 33 0.50 7.77 15.79
N PHE A 34 -0.24 6.97 15.02
CA PHE A 34 0.03 6.77 13.61
C PHE A 34 -0.10 8.09 12.82
N HIS A 35 -1.20 8.82 12.99
CA HIS A 35 -1.39 10.11 12.35
C HIS A 35 -0.29 11.11 12.73
N GLU A 36 0.09 11.18 14.01
CA GLU A 36 1.18 12.04 14.49
C GLU A 36 2.53 11.75 13.81
N ASN A 37 2.81 10.49 13.45
CA ASN A 37 4.07 10.11 12.81
C ASN A 37 4.04 10.16 11.27
N TYR A 38 2.88 9.90 10.66
CA TYR A 38 2.81 9.57 9.23
C TYR A 38 1.94 10.53 8.39
N ASP A 39 1.17 11.44 8.99
CA ASP A 39 0.37 12.40 8.20
C ASP A 39 1.25 13.33 7.35
N ALA A 40 2.45 13.65 7.84
CA ALA A 40 3.43 14.45 7.12
C ALA A 40 4.03 13.72 5.89
N ASP A 41 3.94 12.39 5.85
CA ASP A 41 4.44 11.59 4.72
C ASP A 41 3.49 11.62 3.52
N GLY A 42 2.32 12.25 3.65
CA GLY A 42 1.39 12.48 2.54
C GLY A 42 0.77 11.19 1.99
N LEU A 43 0.63 10.16 2.82
CA LEU A 43 0.06 8.88 2.40
C LEU A 43 -1.44 9.03 2.07
N PRO A 44 -1.84 8.89 0.80
CA PRO A 44 -3.25 9.00 0.44
C PRO A 44 -4.01 7.77 0.93
N ALA A 45 -5.23 7.96 1.40
CA ALA A 45 -6.10 6.85 1.74
C ALA A 45 -6.44 6.03 0.49
N LEU A 46 -6.47 4.70 0.65
CA LEU A 46 -6.86 3.75 -0.39
C LEU A 46 -8.15 3.03 -0.01
N ASP A 47 -9.11 3.00 -0.93
CA ASP A 47 -10.29 2.15 -0.79
C ASP A 47 -9.96 0.66 -1.09
N PRO A 48 -10.84 -0.30 -0.74
CA PRO A 48 -10.60 -1.72 -1.00
C PRO A 48 -10.29 -2.05 -2.47
N SER A 49 -11.01 -1.46 -3.43
CA SER A 49 -10.80 -1.68 -4.86
C SER A 49 -9.48 -1.05 -5.36
N GLU A 50 -9.04 0.05 -4.76
CA GLU A 50 -7.73 0.64 -5.04
C GLU A 50 -6.60 -0.26 -4.57
N ARG A 51 -6.73 -0.86 -3.37
CA ARG A 51 -5.70 -1.77 -2.83
C ARG A 51 -5.51 -3.01 -3.71
N GLU A 52 -6.58 -3.55 -4.26
CA GLU A 52 -6.51 -4.66 -5.21
C GLU A 52 -5.74 -4.27 -6.49
N ARG A 53 -5.92 -3.03 -6.97
CA ARG A 53 -5.22 -2.51 -8.15
C ARG A 53 -3.73 -2.26 -7.92
N VAL A 54 -3.32 -1.81 -6.73
CA VAL A 54 -1.90 -1.52 -6.43
C VAL A 54 -0.98 -2.72 -6.65
N ALA A 55 -1.44 -3.94 -6.36
CA ALA A 55 -0.70 -5.16 -6.64
C ALA A 55 -0.37 -5.31 -8.15
N SER A 56 -1.28 -4.86 -9.03
CA SER A 56 -1.10 -4.92 -10.48
C SER A 56 0.00 -4.00 -11.00
N PHE A 57 0.15 -2.82 -10.39
CA PHE A 57 1.20 -1.84 -10.70
C PHE A 57 2.59 -2.37 -10.30
N SER A 58 2.62 -3.37 -9.42
CA SER A 58 3.83 -3.97 -8.88
C SER A 58 4.43 -5.10 -9.73
N ARG A 59 3.87 -5.39 -10.91
CA ARG A 59 4.32 -6.47 -11.81
C ARG A 59 5.56 -6.18 -12.66
N CYS A 60 6.04 -4.93 -12.71
CA CYS A 60 7.26 -4.60 -13.47
C CYS A 60 8.46 -5.40 -12.96
N ILE A 61 9.17 -6.04 -13.89
CA ILE A 61 10.39 -6.83 -13.68
C ILE A 61 11.66 -6.08 -14.15
N ALA A 62 11.58 -4.77 -14.34
CA ALA A 62 12.70 -3.93 -14.75
C ALA A 62 13.38 -4.33 -16.08
N CYS A 63 12.61 -4.79 -17.08
CA CYS A 63 13.17 -5.23 -18.36
C CYS A 63 13.57 -4.09 -19.33
N GLY A 64 13.19 -2.84 -19.05
CA GLY A 64 13.51 -1.67 -19.88
C GLY A 64 12.80 -1.58 -21.24
N ARG A 65 11.98 -2.57 -21.63
CA ARG A 65 11.33 -2.59 -22.96
C ARG A 65 10.40 -1.39 -23.20
N CYS A 66 9.77 -0.88 -22.16
CA CYS A 66 8.94 0.32 -22.24
C CYS A 66 9.73 1.61 -22.49
N ASP A 67 11.05 1.63 -22.25
CA ASP A 67 11.90 2.81 -22.46
C ASP A 67 12.44 2.91 -23.89
N VAL A 68 12.24 1.89 -24.72
CA VAL A 68 12.63 1.93 -26.14
C VAL A 68 11.92 3.08 -26.83
N GLY A 69 12.69 4.00 -27.42
CA GLY A 69 12.19 5.20 -28.11
C GLY A 69 11.86 6.39 -27.20
N GLU A 70 12.16 6.32 -25.89
CA GLU A 70 11.88 7.42 -24.94
C GLU A 70 13.01 8.47 -24.86
N ALA A 71 14.13 8.27 -25.55
CA ALA A 71 15.34 9.09 -25.40
C ALA A 71 15.07 10.60 -25.58
N ASP A 72 14.35 10.99 -26.63
CA ASP A 72 14.03 12.40 -26.90
C ASP A 72 13.14 13.00 -25.81
N ARG A 73 12.18 12.22 -25.27
CA ARG A 73 11.28 12.65 -24.19
C ARG A 73 12.05 12.82 -22.88
N ILE A 74 12.96 11.89 -22.58
CA ILE A 74 13.84 11.96 -21.41
C ILE A 74 14.69 13.24 -21.50
N ALA A 75 15.32 13.50 -22.64
CA ALA A 75 16.12 14.70 -22.87
C ALA A 75 15.29 15.99 -22.74
N ALA A 76 14.09 16.02 -23.32
CA ALA A 76 13.20 17.18 -23.28
C ALA A 76 12.64 17.49 -21.88
N SER A 77 12.62 16.51 -20.98
CA SER A 77 12.04 16.64 -19.64
C SER A 77 12.91 17.40 -18.63
N ASN A 78 14.17 17.71 -18.97
CA ASN A 78 15.13 18.34 -18.06
C ASN A 78 15.30 17.58 -16.72
N GLY A 79 15.22 16.25 -16.76
CA GLY A 79 15.39 15.38 -15.59
C GLY A 79 14.12 15.04 -14.82
N GLU A 80 12.97 15.59 -15.20
CA GLU A 80 11.69 15.25 -14.57
C GLU A 80 11.14 13.89 -15.01
N TYR A 81 11.53 13.39 -16.18
CA TYR A 81 11.12 12.09 -16.72
C TYR A 81 12.35 11.20 -16.97
N PRO A 82 12.67 10.27 -16.05
CA PRO A 82 13.83 9.39 -16.17
C PRO A 82 13.57 8.12 -17.02
N GLY A 83 12.45 8.06 -17.72
CA GLY A 83 11.96 6.86 -18.40
C GLY A 83 10.82 6.16 -17.66
N LEU A 84 9.99 5.44 -18.42
CA LEU A 84 8.76 4.82 -17.92
C LEU A 84 9.05 3.67 -16.95
N MET A 85 10.08 2.85 -17.21
CA MET A 85 10.45 1.77 -16.29
C MET A 85 10.80 2.32 -14.91
N THR A 86 11.62 3.38 -14.87
CA THR A 86 12.07 4.00 -13.62
C THR A 86 10.88 4.52 -12.81
N ILE A 87 9.94 5.22 -13.45
CA ILE A 87 8.72 5.73 -12.79
C ILE A 87 7.88 4.60 -12.21
N VAL A 88 7.74 3.50 -12.95
CA VAL A 88 6.95 2.36 -12.51
C VAL A 88 7.60 1.67 -11.29
N LEU A 89 8.93 1.61 -11.24
CA LEU A 89 9.66 0.98 -10.14
C LEU A 89 9.73 1.85 -8.88
N SER A 90 10.03 3.15 -9.02
CA SER A 90 10.26 4.04 -7.89
C SER A 90 8.98 4.76 -7.48
N SER A 91 8.43 5.55 -8.40
CA SER A 91 7.48 6.61 -8.06
C SER A 91 6.04 6.10 -7.96
N SER A 92 5.70 5.06 -8.73
CA SER A 92 4.31 4.56 -8.78
C SER A 92 3.96 3.55 -7.67
N ARG A 93 4.97 3.00 -6.99
CA ARG A 93 4.83 2.05 -5.86
C ARG A 93 5.08 2.70 -4.50
N SER A 94 5.66 3.89 -4.50
CA SER A 94 5.88 4.71 -3.32
C SER A 94 4.79 5.77 -3.26
N MET A 95 3.80 5.55 -2.37
CA MET A 95 2.69 6.48 -2.16
C MET A 95 3.12 7.92 -1.86
N PRO A 96 4.16 8.17 -1.03
CA PRO A 96 4.68 9.53 -0.81
C PRO A 96 5.18 10.22 -2.08
N ASP A 97 5.56 9.46 -3.12
CA ASP A 97 6.15 9.98 -4.34
C ASP A 97 5.14 10.22 -5.47
N TYR A 98 3.82 10.11 -5.21
CA TYR A 98 2.81 10.28 -6.25
C TYR A 98 2.81 11.66 -6.90
N ASP A 99 3.18 12.72 -6.17
CA ASP A 99 3.34 14.04 -6.76
C ASP A 99 4.51 14.09 -7.76
N ALA A 100 5.64 13.45 -7.43
CA ALA A 100 6.77 13.34 -8.34
C ALA A 100 6.42 12.46 -9.55
N ALA A 101 5.76 11.33 -9.29
CA ALA A 101 5.28 10.41 -10.33
C ALA A 101 4.32 11.11 -11.31
N ALA A 102 3.40 11.93 -10.81
CA ALA A 102 2.45 12.68 -11.64
C ALA A 102 3.17 13.70 -12.53
N ARG A 103 4.19 14.41 -12.02
CA ARG A 103 5.03 15.31 -12.84
C ARG A 103 5.77 14.55 -13.92
N SER A 104 6.42 13.43 -13.59
CA SER A 104 7.10 12.60 -14.59
C SER A 104 6.13 12.06 -15.66
N LEU A 105 4.94 11.61 -15.25
CA LEU A 105 3.90 11.11 -16.16
C LEU A 105 3.22 12.20 -16.98
N ALA A 106 3.38 13.48 -16.65
CA ALA A 106 2.89 14.59 -17.48
C ALA A 106 3.68 14.68 -18.80
N HIS A 107 4.92 14.18 -18.82
CA HIS A 107 5.74 14.12 -20.04
C HIS A 107 5.29 13.02 -21.00
N VAL A 108 4.46 12.05 -20.57
CA VAL A 108 4.05 10.89 -21.40
C VAL A 108 2.56 10.96 -21.74
N PRO A 109 2.19 11.13 -23.02
CA PRO A 109 0.80 11.09 -23.47
C PRO A 109 0.12 9.75 -23.17
N MET A 110 -1.21 9.77 -22.96
CA MET A 110 -1.96 8.54 -22.63
C MET A 110 -1.91 7.51 -23.76
N GLU A 111 -1.84 7.96 -25.01
CA GLU A 111 -1.73 7.12 -26.21
C GLU A 111 -0.39 6.39 -26.23
N VAL A 112 0.68 7.07 -25.82
CA VAL A 112 2.01 6.45 -25.68
C VAL A 112 1.95 5.40 -24.58
N LEU A 113 1.36 5.71 -23.41
CA LEU A 113 1.23 4.72 -22.33
C LEU A 113 0.49 3.46 -22.81
N ALA A 114 -0.61 3.61 -23.56
CA ALA A 114 -1.36 2.49 -24.12
C ALA A 114 -0.48 1.62 -25.05
N GLN A 115 0.28 2.24 -25.96
CA GLN A 115 1.23 1.50 -26.82
C GLN A 115 2.30 0.77 -26.00
N LYS A 116 2.78 1.36 -24.89
CA LYS A 116 3.77 0.71 -24.03
C LYS A 116 3.19 -0.47 -23.25
N GLU A 117 1.90 -0.49 -22.94
CA GLU A 117 1.25 -1.64 -22.29
C GLU A 117 1.31 -2.88 -23.18
N GLU A 118 1.12 -2.73 -24.49
CA GLU A 118 1.12 -3.83 -25.47
C GLU A 118 2.48 -4.55 -25.55
N ILE A 119 3.58 -3.81 -25.36
CA ILE A 119 4.94 -4.37 -25.40
C ILE A 119 5.44 -4.87 -24.04
N CYS A 120 4.70 -4.61 -22.95
CA CYS A 120 5.11 -4.98 -21.61
C CYS A 120 4.93 -6.49 -21.37
N PRO A 121 6.00 -7.27 -21.14
CA PRO A 121 5.89 -8.72 -20.99
C PRO A 121 5.09 -9.17 -19.75
N THR A 122 5.03 -8.32 -18.72
CA THR A 122 4.26 -8.59 -17.49
C THR A 122 2.95 -7.81 -17.42
N ARG A 123 2.54 -7.18 -18.53
CA ARG A 123 1.28 -6.45 -18.70
C ARG A 123 1.04 -5.44 -17.58
N VAL A 124 2.01 -4.58 -17.28
CA VAL A 124 1.80 -3.48 -16.33
C VAL A 124 0.80 -2.50 -16.97
N PRO A 125 -0.30 -2.13 -16.28
CA PRO A 125 -1.33 -1.28 -16.86
C PRO A 125 -0.96 0.20 -16.70
N PHE A 126 -0.03 0.69 -17.54
CA PHE A 126 0.49 2.06 -17.49
C PHE A 126 -0.56 3.17 -17.58
N VAL A 127 -1.62 3.00 -18.38
CA VAL A 127 -2.73 3.93 -18.53
C VAL A 127 -3.51 4.03 -17.22
N GLU A 128 -3.87 2.90 -16.64
CA GLU A 128 -4.59 2.85 -15.37
C GLU A 128 -3.72 3.41 -14.23
N LEU A 129 -2.46 3.00 -14.19
CA LEU A 129 -1.46 3.50 -13.25
C LEU A 129 -1.35 5.03 -13.31
N ALA A 130 -1.27 5.61 -14.51
CA ALA A 130 -1.15 7.05 -14.66
C ALA A 130 -2.41 7.79 -14.20
N ARG A 131 -3.61 7.26 -14.48
CA ARG A 131 -4.86 7.82 -13.95
C ARG A 131 -4.90 7.75 -12.43
N PHE A 132 -4.53 6.60 -11.88
CA PHE A 132 -4.48 6.38 -10.43
C PHE A 132 -3.53 7.35 -9.74
N VAL A 133 -2.27 7.43 -10.19
CA VAL A 133 -1.27 8.36 -9.65
C VAL A 133 -1.75 9.80 -9.75
N ARG A 134 -2.28 10.24 -10.90
CA ARG A 134 -2.80 11.61 -11.07
C ARG A 134 -3.99 11.90 -10.16
N SER A 135 -4.84 10.91 -9.88
CA SER A 135 -5.97 11.06 -8.94
C SER A 135 -5.54 11.16 -7.47
N LYS A 136 -4.37 10.60 -7.13
CA LYS A 136 -3.81 10.61 -5.78
C LYS A 136 -2.79 11.72 -5.56
N ALA A 137 -2.19 12.26 -6.63
CA ALA A 137 -1.32 13.43 -6.55
C ALA A 137 -2.10 14.64 -6.02
N GLY A 138 -1.53 15.34 -5.04
CA GLY A 138 -2.16 16.45 -4.33
C GLY A 138 -3.32 16.06 -3.41
N ALA A 139 -3.71 14.79 -3.34
CA ALA A 139 -4.70 14.32 -2.38
C ALA A 139 -4.05 14.28 -0.98
N LYS A 140 -4.15 15.39 -0.25
CA LYS A 140 -3.89 15.38 1.19
C LYS A 140 -4.84 14.38 1.84
N GLN A 141 -4.32 13.63 2.79
CA GLN A 141 -5.05 12.61 3.54
C GLN A 141 -6.39 13.17 4.04
N LEU A 142 -7.48 12.77 3.40
CA LEU A 142 -8.81 13.00 3.96
C LEU A 142 -8.93 12.12 5.21
N PRO A 143 -9.46 12.64 6.33
CA PRO A 143 -9.68 11.82 7.51
C PRO A 143 -10.50 10.60 7.11
N ALA A 144 -9.97 9.41 7.37
CA ALA A 144 -10.63 8.17 6.99
C ALA A 144 -12.06 8.14 7.58
N PRO A 145 -13.07 7.67 6.83
CA PRO A 145 -14.36 7.37 7.42
C PRO A 145 -14.14 6.39 8.57
N SER A 146 -14.57 6.77 9.77
CA SER A 146 -14.19 6.09 11.00
C SER A 146 -14.53 4.60 10.94
N VAL A 147 -13.52 3.74 11.06
CA VAL A 147 -13.65 2.28 11.20
C VAL A 147 -14.52 1.91 12.43
N MET A 148 -14.73 2.85 13.36
CA MET A 148 -15.67 2.73 14.49
C MET A 148 -17.13 2.52 14.06
N ALA A 149 -17.53 2.91 12.85
CA ALA A 149 -18.89 2.68 12.37
C ALA A 149 -19.15 1.22 11.96
N ARG A 150 -18.12 0.43 11.63
CA ARG A 150 -18.26 -0.99 11.25
C ARG A 150 -18.18 -1.96 12.42
N ALA A 151 -17.40 -1.63 13.46
CA ALA A 151 -17.31 -2.49 14.64
C ALA A 151 -18.66 -2.59 15.39
N ALA A 152 -19.52 -1.56 15.30
CA ALA A 152 -20.83 -1.57 15.96
C ALA A 152 -21.88 -2.45 15.26
N THR A 153 -21.67 -2.87 14.00
CA THR A 153 -22.65 -3.66 13.24
C THR A 153 -22.34 -5.15 13.18
N GLU A 154 -21.07 -5.55 13.34
CA GLU A 154 -20.68 -6.97 13.24
C GLU A 154 -20.90 -7.74 14.58
N ASP A 155 -20.98 -7.06 15.71
CA ASP A 155 -21.28 -7.67 17.02
C ASP A 155 -22.78 -7.98 17.25
N ALA A 156 -23.67 -7.52 16.37
CA ALA A 156 -25.12 -7.73 16.50
C ALA A 156 -25.63 -8.99 15.75
N GLU A 157 -24.83 -9.56 14.84
CA GLU A 157 -25.27 -10.65 13.94
C GLU A 157 -24.42 -11.93 14.08
N ALA A 158 -23.90 -12.19 15.28
CA ALA A 158 -23.24 -13.46 15.63
C ALA A 158 -24.04 -14.23 16.68
N ALA A 159 -25.32 -14.50 16.39
CA ALA A 159 -26.05 -15.60 17.04
C ALA A 159 -25.72 -16.90 16.27
N PRO A 160 -25.14 -17.92 16.91
CA PRO A 160 -24.77 -19.15 16.21
C PRO A 160 -26.01 -19.99 15.92
N ALA A 161 -26.35 -20.13 14.63
CA ALA A 161 -27.22 -21.20 14.16
C ALA A 161 -26.47 -22.54 14.29
N GLU A 162 -27.01 -23.44 15.12
CA GLU A 162 -26.61 -24.84 15.20
C GLU A 162 -26.58 -25.44 13.78
N ARG A 163 -25.40 -25.88 13.33
CA ARG A 163 -25.25 -26.68 12.12
C ARG A 163 -24.98 -28.12 12.54
N GLU A 164 -26.01 -28.95 12.41
CA GLU A 164 -25.91 -30.40 12.48
C GLU A 164 -24.87 -30.92 11.48
N HIS A 165 -24.03 -31.83 11.96
CA HIS A 165 -22.93 -32.44 11.23
C HIS A 165 -23.44 -33.73 10.56
N PRO A 166 -23.45 -33.87 9.22
CA PRO A 166 -23.78 -35.14 8.59
C PRO A 166 -22.60 -36.13 8.72
N PRO A 167 -22.87 -37.44 8.87
CA PRO A 167 -21.82 -38.44 9.08
C PRO A 167 -21.00 -38.70 7.80
N ALA A 168 -19.70 -38.90 8.01
CA ALA A 168 -18.70 -39.17 6.99
C ALA A 168 -18.94 -40.51 6.28
N THR A 169 -19.00 -40.49 4.95
CA THR A 169 -18.96 -41.68 4.09
C THR A 169 -17.52 -42.17 3.94
N ALA A 170 -17.30 -43.47 4.16
CA ALA A 170 -16.01 -44.14 4.03
C ALA A 170 -15.57 -44.30 2.56
N PRO A 171 -14.27 -44.29 2.25
CA PRO A 171 -13.76 -44.53 0.91
C PRO A 171 -13.68 -46.04 0.58
N THR A 172 -14.11 -46.39 -0.64
CA THR A 172 -13.83 -47.67 -1.34
C THR A 172 -12.48 -47.65 -2.02
#